data_AF-A0A841HTI5-F1
#
_entry.id   AF-A0A841HTI5-F1
#
_cell.length_a   1.000
_cell.length_b   1.000
_cell.length_c   1.000
_cell.angle_alpha   90.00
_cell.angle_beta   90.00
_cell.angle_gamma   90.00
#
_symmetry.space_group_name_H-M   'P 1'
#
loop_
_entity.id
_entity.type
_entity.pdbx_description
1 polymer ?
#
loop_
_entity_poly.entity_id
_entity_poly.type
_entity_poly.pdbx_seq_one_letter_code
_entity_poly.pdbx_strand_id
1 'polypeptide(L)' 'MTSYKSIRTDVKNAGGNRVDKEVVVDRGIVTSRNPDDLDAFCAKILEEIEEGAHRRGHRKAG' A
#
# COMPACT_ATOMS: atom_id res chain seq x y z
N MET A 1 4.49 -6.27 -0.42
CA MET A 1 3.13 -5.99 -0.95
C MET A 1 2.18 -7.14 -0.63
N THR A 2 0.88 -6.95 -0.79
CA THR A 2 -0.14 -8.01 -0.74
C THR A 2 -0.97 -8.02 -2.02
N SER A 3 -1.80 -9.05 -2.24
CA SER A 3 -2.58 -9.17 -3.48
C SER A 3 -3.76 -10.14 -3.37
N TYR A 4 -4.69 -9.99 -4.32
CA TYR A 4 -5.75 -10.95 -4.56
C TYR A 4 -5.21 -12.37 -4.78
N LYS A 5 -5.96 -13.36 -4.27
CA LYS A 5 -5.53 -14.77 -4.27
C LYS A 5 -5.21 -15.29 -5.68
N SER A 6 -5.95 -14.84 -6.68
CA SER A 6 -5.81 -15.27 -8.08
C SER A 6 -4.47 -14.89 -8.71
N ILE A 7 -3.89 -13.74 -8.35
CA ILE A 7 -2.64 -13.22 -8.94
C ILE A 7 -1.41 -13.43 -8.05
N ARG A 8 -1.55 -14.18 -6.95
CA ARG A 8 -0.46 -14.41 -5.98
C ARG A 8 0.79 -15.00 -6.64
N THR A 9 0.58 -15.98 -7.50
CA THR A 9 1.69 -16.69 -8.16
C THR A 9 2.45 -15.75 -9.08
N ASP A 10 1.74 -14.90 -9.82
CA ASP A 10 2.34 -13.91 -10.73
C ASP A 10 3.17 -12.88 -9.97
N VAL A 11 2.66 -12.38 -8.83
CA VAL A 11 3.41 -11.46 -7.96
C VAL A 11 4.72 -12.09 -7.49
N LYS A 12 4.69 -13.37 -7.08
CA LYS A 12 5.90 -14.09 -6.68
C LYS A 12 6.86 -14.28 -7.86
N ASN A 13 6.34 -14.66 -9.02
CA ASN A 13 7.14 -14.88 -10.24
C ASN A 13 7.80 -13.58 -10.74
N ALA A 14 7.15 -12.43 -10.53
CA ALA A 14 7.70 -11.10 -10.81
C ALA A 14 8.74 -10.64 -9.78
N GLY A 15 9.09 -11.47 -8.79
CA GLY A 15 10.04 -11.14 -7.73
C GLY A 15 9.45 -10.33 -6.58
N GLY A 16 8.13 -10.15 -6.54
CA GLY A 16 7.44 -9.45 -5.45
C GLY A 16 7.42 -10.29 -4.17
N ASN A 17 7.77 -9.67 -3.04
CA ASN A 17 7.59 -10.28 -1.73
C ASN A 17 6.12 -10.12 -1.28
N ARG A 18 5.30 -11.12 -1.58
CA ARG A 18 3.90 -11.17 -1.12
C ARG A 18 3.82 -11.60 0.34
N VAL A 19 3.14 -10.79 1.14
CA VAL A 19 2.78 -11.14 2.54
C VAL A 19 1.26 -11.26 2.68
N ASP A 20 0.79 -12.14 3.56
CA ASP A 20 -0.63 -12.25 3.88
C ASP A 20 -1.00 -11.26 4.99
N LYS A 21 -1.27 -10.01 4.59
CA LYS A 21 -1.75 -8.93 5.45
C LYS A 21 -2.88 -8.21 4.74
N GLU A 22 -3.84 -7.69 5.51
CA GLU A 22 -5.00 -6.93 5.03
C GLU A 22 -4.58 -5.76 4.14
N VAL A 23 -3.63 -4.96 4.63
CA VAL A 23 -3.06 -3.85 3.88
C VAL A 23 -1.54 -3.86 4.00
N VAL A 24 -0.87 -3.54 2.90
CA VAL A 24 0.58 -3.33 2.87
C VAL A 24 0.87 -2.04 2.11
N VAL A 25 1.68 -1.18 2.72
CA VAL A 25 2.28 -0.02 2.07
C VAL A 25 3.74 -0.32 1.76
N ASP A 26 4.13 -0.06 0.52
CA ASP A 26 5.51 -0.17 0.08
C ASP A 26 5.82 0.97 -0.89
N ARG A 27 6.72 1.89 -0.50
CA ARG A 27 7.15 3.05 -1.30
C ARG A 27 5.98 3.88 -1.86
N GLY A 28 4.94 4.10 -1.05
CA GLY A 28 3.74 4.85 -1.44
C GLY A 28 2.74 4.07 -2.29
N ILE A 29 2.96 2.77 -2.52
CA ILE A 29 1.98 1.87 -3.13
C ILE A 29 1.23 1.14 -2.02
N VAL A 30 -0.07 1.40 -1.92
CA VAL A 30 -0.98 0.71 -1.01
C VAL A 30 -1.60 -0.49 -1.73
N THR A 31 -1.59 -1.66 -1.10
CA THR A 31 -2.15 -2.91 -1.66
C THR A 31 -3.00 -3.64 -0.62
N SER A 32 -4.05 -4.36 -1.04
CA SER A 32 -4.92 -5.21 -0.20
C SER A 32 -5.22 -6.59 -0.81
N ARG A 33 -5.85 -7.52 -0.06
CA ARG A 33 -6.07 -8.90 -0.53
C ARG A 33 -7.43 -9.12 -1.18
N ASN A 34 -8.48 -8.46 -0.71
CA ASN A 34 -9.86 -8.71 -1.12
C ASN A 34 -10.79 -7.55 -0.68
N PRO A 35 -12.09 -7.59 -1.05
CA PRO A 35 -13.07 -6.57 -0.64
C PRO A 35 -13.32 -6.51 0.87
N ASP A 36 -13.06 -7.59 1.59
CA ASP A 36 -13.18 -7.60 3.06
C ASP A 36 -12.15 -6.66 3.72
N ASP A 37 -11.04 -6.36 3.03
CA ASP A 37 -10.00 -5.44 3.49
C ASP A 37 -10.27 -3.96 3.10
N LEU A 38 -11.45 -3.63 2.54
CA LEU A 38 -11.74 -2.32 1.94
C LEU A 38 -11.63 -1.17 2.95
N ASP A 39 -12.16 -1.33 4.15
CA ASP A 39 -12.14 -0.28 5.18
C ASP A 39 -10.69 0.06 5.59
N ALA A 40 -9.87 -0.97 5.82
CA ALA A 40 -8.46 -0.81 6.14
C ALA A 40 -7.69 -0.18 4.96
N PHE A 41 -8.01 -0.58 3.73
CA PHE A 41 -7.38 -0.05 2.52
C PHE A 41 -7.66 1.44 2.33
N CYS A 42 -8.93 1.85 2.45
CA CYS A 42 -9.35 3.24 2.36
C CYS A 42 -8.74 4.10 3.48
N ALA A 43 -8.75 3.61 4.73
CA ALA A 43 -8.13 4.30 5.85
C ALA A 43 -6.63 4.56 5.59
N LYS A 44 -5.91 3.57 5.06
CA LYS A 44 -4.48 3.72 4.78
C LYS A 44 -4.18 4.68 3.64
N ILE A 45 -5.03 4.73 2.60
CA ILE A 45 -4.89 5.73 1.53
C ILE A 45 -5.00 7.15 2.09
N LEU A 46 -5.98 7.40 2.96
CA LEU A 46 -6.18 8.72 3.57
C LEU A 46 -4.95 9.12 4.41
N GLU A 47 -4.45 8.21 5.24
CA GLU A 47 -3.24 8.41 6.04
C GLU A 47 -2.03 8.79 5.16
N GLU A 48 -1.75 8.04 4.09
CA GLU A 48 -0.60 8.31 3.21
C GLU A 48 -0.71 9.66 2.47
N ILE A 49 -1.93 10.09 2.12
CA ILE A 49 -2.19 11.40 1.51
C ILE A 49 -1.92 12.53 2.51
N GLU A 50 -2.43 12.40 3.75
CA GLU A 50 -2.22 13.36 4.83
C GLU A 50 -0.73 13.47 5.17
N GLU A 51 -0.05 12.34 5.39
CA GLU A 51 1.40 12.34 5.62
C GLU A 51 2.19 12.95 4.45
N GLY A 52 1.78 12.66 3.22
CA GLY A 52 2.36 13.23 2.01
C GLY A 52 2.18 14.75 1.93
N ALA A 53 1.06 15.29 2.42
CA ALA A 53 0.85 16.73 2.57
C ALA A 53 1.77 17.33 3.65
N HIS A 54 1.94 16.64 4.79
CA HIS A 54 2.79 17.10 5.89
C HIS A 54 4.30 17.13 5.52
N ARG A 55 4.75 16.15 4.72
CA ARG A 55 6.13 16.12 4.18
C ARG A 55 6.38 17.20 3.10
N ARG A 56 5.35 17.57 2.31
CA ARG A 56 5.47 18.62 1.27
C ARG A 56 5.61 20.04 1.85
N GLY A 57 5.11 20.29 3.06
CA GLY A 57 5.32 21.55 3.79
C GLY A 57 6.73 21.75 4.36
N HIS A 58 7.59 20.74 4.33
CA HIS A 58 8.95 20.76 4.91
C HIS A 58 10.08 20.77 3.87
N ARG A 59 9.83 21.17 2.62
CA ARG A 59 10.93 21.60 1.74
C ARG A 59 11.49 22.90 2.30
N LYS A 60 12.45 22.81 3.23
CA LYS A 60 13.38 23.92 3.47
C LYS A 60 13.99 24.24 2.11
N ALA A 61 13.64 25.41 1.59
CA ALA A 61 14.46 26.08 0.61
C ALA A 61 15.86 26.18 1.21
N GLY A 62 16.78 25.41 0.65
CA GLY A 62 18.22 25.62 0.78
C GLY A 62 18.70 26.43 -0.40
#